data_AF-A0A3D2MME3-F1
#
_entry.id   AF-A0A3D2MME3-F1
#
_cell.length_a   1.000
_cell.length_b   1.000
_cell.length_c   1.000
_cell.angle_alpha   90.00
_cell.angle_beta   90.00
_cell.angle_gamma   90.00
#
_symmetry.space_group_name_H-M   'P 1'
#
loop_
_entity.id
_entity.type
_entity.pdbx_description
1 polymer ?
#
loop_
_entity_poly.entity_id
_entity_poly.type
_entity_poly.pdbx_seq_one_letter_code
_entity_poly.pdbx_strand_id
1 'polypeptide(L)'
;DFGDARIGERLYELIALHVGLFHGDKTLLRAFLESYGIDKMVEKQFVHQAMSYTLLFEFDVLGPILQATPSLRSATSLAKLAELLWDIE
;
A
#
# COMPACT_ATOMS: atom_id res chain seq x y z
N ASP A 1 8.83 2.93 -17.31
CA ASP A 1 9.98 2.08 -17.01
C ASP A 1 9.45 0.68 -16.76
N PHE A 2 10.03 -0.35 -17.39
CA PHE A 2 9.57 -1.75 -17.27
C PHE A 2 10.68 -2.67 -16.73
N GLY A 3 11.77 -2.11 -16.19
CA GLY A 3 12.91 -2.90 -15.70
C GLY A 3 12.53 -3.94 -14.63
N ASP A 4 11.53 -3.64 -13.81
CA ASP A 4 11.08 -4.49 -12.70
C ASP A 4 9.73 -5.17 -12.97
N ALA A 5 9.24 -5.11 -14.22
CA ALA A 5 7.96 -5.70 -14.58
C ALA A 5 8.00 -7.23 -14.47
N ARG A 6 6.95 -7.81 -13.88
CA ARG A 6 6.88 -9.25 -13.60
C ARG A 6 5.47 -9.81 -13.69
N ILE A 7 5.38 -11.11 -13.93
CA ILE A 7 4.11 -11.86 -13.79
C ILE A 7 3.98 -12.22 -12.31
N GLY A 8 2.91 -11.78 -11.66
CA GLY A 8 2.72 -12.03 -10.23
C GLY A 8 1.38 -11.56 -9.70
N GLU A 9 1.30 -11.47 -8.38
CA GLU A 9 0.09 -11.05 -7.67
C GLU A 9 -0.19 -9.57 -7.88
N ARG A 10 -1.43 -9.27 -8.27
CA ARG A 10 -1.86 -7.91 -8.65
C ARG A 10 -1.75 -6.91 -7.51
N LEU A 11 -1.93 -7.36 -6.27
CA LEU A 11 -1.79 -6.50 -5.08
C LEU A 11 -0.36 -5.99 -4.89
N TYR A 12 0.64 -6.73 -5.38
CA TYR A 12 2.04 -6.31 -5.26
C TYR A 12 2.32 -4.98 -5.99
N GLU A 13 1.64 -4.76 -7.12
CA GLU A 13 1.76 -3.53 -7.91
C GLU A 13 1.25 -2.29 -7.15
N LEU A 14 0.32 -2.48 -6.20
CA LEU A 14 -0.21 -1.38 -5.41
C LEU A 14 0.85 -0.79 -4.47
N ILE A 15 1.95 -1.48 -4.16
CA ILE A 15 2.96 -0.97 -3.23
C ILE A 15 3.73 0.18 -3.88
N ALA A 16 4.22 -0.04 -5.11
CA ALA A 16 4.89 1.01 -5.88
C ALA A 16 3.97 2.22 -6.10
N LEU A 17 2.68 1.96 -6.33
CA LEU A 17 1.69 3.00 -6.58
C LEU A 17 1.30 3.76 -5.31
N HIS A 18 0.78 3.07 -4.30
CA HIS A 18 0.25 3.70 -3.09
C HIS A 18 1.34 4.23 -2.17
N VAL A 19 2.32 3.39 -1.83
CA VAL A 19 3.36 3.75 -0.86
C VAL A 19 4.44 4.60 -1.54
N GLY A 20 4.82 4.22 -2.76
CA GLY A 20 5.83 4.92 -3.54
C GLY A 20 5.34 6.24 -4.12
N LEU A 21 4.37 6.19 -5.04
CA LEU A 21 3.92 7.36 -5.81
C LEU A 21 2.89 8.25 -5.08
N PHE A 22 1.88 7.64 -4.44
CA PHE A 22 0.83 8.38 -3.73
C PHE A 22 1.24 8.77 -2.31
N HIS A 23 2.40 8.31 -1.84
CA HIS A 23 2.90 8.58 -0.49
C HIS A 23 1.90 8.22 0.62
N GLY A 24 1.10 7.17 0.42
CA GLY A 24 0.07 6.72 1.34
C GLY A 24 -1.24 7.51 1.28
N ASP A 25 -1.45 8.38 0.29
CA ASP A 25 -2.72 9.09 0.14
C ASP A 25 -3.86 8.12 -0.24
N LYS A 26 -4.70 7.84 0.76
CA LYS A 26 -5.82 6.92 0.65
C LYS A 26 -6.94 7.44 -0.26
N THR A 27 -7.02 8.74 -0.51
CA THR A 27 -7.98 9.32 -1.46
C THR A 27 -7.57 8.97 -2.89
N LEU A 28 -6.28 9.08 -3.21
CA LEU A 28 -5.75 8.70 -4.52
C LEU A 28 -5.85 7.19 -4.75
N LEU A 29 -5.54 6.38 -3.74
CA LEU A 29 -5.72 4.93 -3.81
C LEU A 29 -7.18 4.56 -4.07
N ARG A 30 -8.12 5.14 -3.32
CA ARG A 30 -9.56 4.87 -3.51
C ARG A 30 -10.01 5.25 -4.92
N ALA A 31 -9.66 6.43 -5.40
CA ALA A 31 -10.00 6.89 -6.74
C ALA A 31 -9.42 5.97 -7.84
N PHE A 32 -8.19 5.48 -7.66
CA PHE A 32 -7.59 4.51 -8.56
C PHE A 32 -8.36 3.18 -8.57
N LEU A 33 -8.64 2.61 -7.40
CA LEU A 33 -9.32 1.32 -7.29
C LEU A 33 -10.73 1.37 -7.89
N GLU A 34 -11.49 2.44 -7.62
CA GLU A 34 -12.82 2.67 -8.17
C GLU A 34 -12.78 2.80 -9.70
N SER A 35 -11.86 3.60 -10.23
CA SER A 35 -11.75 3.85 -11.67
C SER A 35 -11.37 2.59 -12.47
N TYR A 36 -10.57 1.70 -11.88
CA TYR A 36 -10.17 0.43 -12.49
C TYR A 36 -11.17 -0.71 -12.22
N GLY A 37 -12.25 -0.47 -11.46
CA GLY A 37 -13.24 -1.51 -11.12
C GLY A 37 -12.67 -2.65 -10.28
N ILE A 38 -11.66 -2.34 -9.46
CA ILE A 38 -10.94 -3.28 -8.60
C ILE A 38 -11.19 -3.01 -7.11
N ASP A 39 -12.13 -2.11 -6.81
CA ASP A 39 -12.74 -1.92 -5.48
C ASP A 39 -13.17 -3.26 -4.86
N LYS A 40 -13.70 -4.18 -5.67
CA LYS A 40 -14.10 -5.53 -5.22
C LYS A 40 -12.92 -6.46 -4.88
N MET A 41 -11.69 -6.11 -5.25
CA MET A 41 -10.48 -6.85 -4.86
C MET A 41 -10.04 -6.50 -3.43
N VAL A 42 -10.61 -5.46 -2.83
CA VAL A 42 -10.45 -5.15 -1.41
C VAL A 42 -11.27 -6.15 -0.62
N GLU A 43 -10.72 -7.36 -0.49
CA GLU A 43 -11.32 -8.43 0.31
C GLU A 43 -11.16 -8.17 1.81
N LYS A 44 -11.82 -8.97 2.65
CA LYS A 44 -11.73 -8.90 4.13
C LYS A 44 -10.30 -8.92 4.68
N GLN A 45 -9.32 -9.34 3.88
CA GLN A 45 -7.91 -9.44 4.28
C GLN A 45 -6.99 -8.47 3.53
N PHE A 46 -7.54 -7.54 2.74
CA PHE A 46 -6.77 -6.60 1.91
C PHE A 46 -5.69 -5.86 2.71
N VAL A 47 -6.06 -5.23 3.82
CA VAL A 47 -5.13 -4.45 4.66
C VAL A 47 -3.95 -5.31 5.12
N HIS A 48 -4.23 -6.54 5.55
CA HIS A 48 -3.19 -7.48 5.99
C HIS A 48 -2.29 -7.93 4.83
N GLN A 49 -2.89 -8.29 3.69
CA GLN A 49 -2.15 -8.72 2.50
C GLN A 49 -1.30 -7.60 1.92
N ALA A 50 -1.85 -6.40 1.76
CA ALA A 50 -1.14 -5.24 1.25
C ALA A 50 0.05 -4.87 2.15
N MET A 51 -0.13 -4.90 3.48
CA MET A 51 0.98 -4.71 4.40
C MET A 51 2.02 -5.83 4.30
N SER A 52 1.59 -7.09 4.16
CA SER A 52 2.51 -8.22 3.98
C SER A 52 3.35 -8.05 2.71
N TYR A 53 2.73 -7.64 1.60
CA TYR A 53 3.45 -7.34 0.36
C TYR A 53 4.33 -6.09 0.48
N THR A 54 3.94 -5.11 1.28
CA THR A 54 4.79 -3.94 1.58
C THR A 54 6.09 -4.38 2.27
N LEU A 55 6.01 -5.32 3.22
CA LEU A 55 7.19 -5.87 3.91
C LEU A 55 8.05 -6.76 3.00
N LEU A 56 7.44 -7.41 2.01
CA LEU A 56 8.12 -8.25 1.00
C LEU A 56 8.52 -7.46 -0.25
N PHE A 57 8.28 -6.15 -0.28
CA PHE A 57 8.59 -5.33 -1.44
C PHE A 57 10.11 -5.22 -1.58
N GLU A 58 10.62 -5.35 -2.81
CA GLU A 58 12.08 -5.44 -3.03
C GLU A 58 12.81 -4.11 -2.82
N PHE A 59 12.07 -2.99 -2.85
CA PHE A 59 12.58 -1.65 -2.63
C PHE A 59 12.15 -1.10 -1.27
N ASP A 60 12.98 -0.24 -0.68
CA ASP A 60 12.63 0.46 0.55
C ASP A 60 11.62 1.58 0.29
N VAL A 61 10.34 1.24 0.37
CA VAL A 61 9.22 2.20 0.33
C VAL A 61 8.78 2.66 1.71
N LEU A 62 9.12 1.92 2.77
CA LEU A 62 8.68 2.22 4.14
C LEU A 62 9.53 3.32 4.79
N GLY A 63 10.85 3.32 4.58
CA GLY A 63 11.74 4.35 5.11
C GLY A 63 11.28 5.77 4.77
N PRO A 64 11.09 6.11 3.47
CA PRO A 64 10.66 7.43 3.04
C PRO A 64 9.30 7.85 3.62
N ILE A 65 8.29 6.98 3.56
CA ILE A 65 6.93 7.33 4.01
C ILE A 65 6.85 7.48 5.53
N LEU A 66 7.57 6.67 6.31
CA LEU A 66 7.63 6.80 7.77
C LEU A 66 8.35 8.08 8.20
N GLN A 67 9.34 8.54 7.42
CA GLN A 67 9.98 9.83 7.66
C GLN A 67 9.05 11.00 7.35
N ALA A 68 8.35 10.94 6.21
CA ALA A 68 7.46 11.99 5.73
C ALA A 68 6.14 12.10 6.52
N THR A 69 5.67 11.00 7.12
CA THR A 69 4.34 10.92 7.74
C THR A 69 4.43 10.57 9.23
N PRO A 70 4.48 11.57 10.14
CA PRO A 70 4.66 11.34 11.57
C PRO A 70 3.60 10.46 12.22
N SER A 71 2.35 10.50 11.73
CA SER A 71 1.25 9.67 12.26
C SER A 71 1.53 8.18 12.11
N LEU A 72 2.19 7.74 11.02
CA LEU A 72 2.55 6.33 10.83
C LEU A 72 3.54 5.83 11.89
N ARG A 73 4.44 6.70 12.38
CA ARG A 73 5.41 6.36 13.43
C ARG A 73 4.78 6.18 14.81
N SER A 74 3.52 6.59 14.98
CA SER A 74 2.78 6.37 16.23
C SER A 74 2.21 4.94 16.33
N ALA A 75 2.29 4.14 15.27
CA ALA A 75 1.85 2.75 15.28
C ALA A 75 2.67 1.92 16.27
N THR A 76 1.96 1.22 17.17
CA THR A 76 2.57 0.35 18.19
C THR A 76 2.62 -1.11 17.78
N SER A 77 2.08 -1.45 16.61
CA SER A 77 2.08 -2.81 16.04
C SER A 77 2.04 -2.75 14.51
N LEU A 78 2.45 -3.85 13.86
CA LEU A 78 2.34 -3.98 12.40
C LEU A 78 0.89 -3.94 11.92
N ALA A 79 -0.04 -4.51 12.69
CA ALA A 79 -1.47 -4.43 12.40
C ALA A 79 -1.94 -2.96 12.40
N LYS A 80 -1.50 -2.17 13.39
CA LYS A 80 -1.88 -0.75 13.44
C LYS A 80 -1.26 0.05 12.30
N LEU A 81 -0.01 -0.24 11.94
CA LEU A 81 0.64 0.37 10.80
C LEU A 81 -0.08 0.03 9.49
N ALA A 82 -0.52 -1.23 9.34
CA ALA A 82 -1.30 -1.69 8.20
C ALA A 82 -2.60 -0.89 8.06
N GLU A 83 -3.36 -0.73 9.15
CA GLU A 83 -4.59 0.07 9.14
C GLU A 83 -4.32 1.52 8.72
N LEU A 84 -3.32 2.16 9.34
CA LEU A 84 -3.02 3.56 9.05
C LEU A 84 -2.65 3.78 7.58
N LEU A 85 -1.93 2.82 6.99
CA LEU A 85 -1.41 2.91 5.64
C LEU A 85 -2.42 2.44 4.57
N TRP A 86 -3.12 1.33 4.79
CA TRP A 86 -3.87 0.62 3.75
C TRP A 86 -5.39 0.60 3.95
N ASP A 87 -5.90 0.94 5.13
CA ASP A 87 -7.35 0.91 5.38
C ASP A 87 -8.05 2.11 4.74
N ILE A 88 -8.76 1.86 3.66
CA ILE A 88 -9.46 2.88 2.85
C ILE A 88 -10.95 3.00 3.18
N GLU A 89 -11.44 2.30 4.21
CA GLU A 89 -12.80 2.51 4.75
C GLU A 89 -12.87 3.73 5.68
#